data_AF-E7C5J9-F1
#
_entry.id   AF-E7C5J9-F1
#
_cell.length_a   1.000
_cell.length_b   1.000
_cell.length_c   1.000
_cell.angle_alpha   90.00
_cell.angle_beta   90.00
_cell.angle_gamma   90.00
#
_symmetry.space_group_name_H-M   'P 1'
#
loop_
_entity.id
_entity.type
_entity.pdbx_description
1 polymer ?
#
loop_
_entity_poly.entity_id
_entity_poly.type
_entity_poly.pdbx_seq_one_letter_code
_entity_poly.pdbx_strand_id
1 'polypeptide(L)'
;MKTLNSVGIGGFPREVGIRLVDRYQLNRLSKGLSLHINGEMRGLTKSVETLEGGKRVDSKHTLYLLKHLPALELEGILAHELMHVWLFERQVRLSLREIEGFCNLGNYLVFSRKPSPMASYLLKNLQIDDDPIYGGGYRLMRKQLDSLGWEKLLEKLGPVPVSIPKKKFRFLLFENK
;
A
#
# COMPACT_ATOMS: atom_id res chain seq x y z
N MET A 1 -7.99 5.06 6.14
CA MET A 1 -7.92 6.37 5.47
C MET A 1 -9.21 6.62 4.70
N LYS A 2 -9.91 7.76 4.90
CA LYS A 2 -11.23 8.03 4.25
C LYS A 2 -11.16 8.04 2.72
N THR A 3 -10.08 8.58 2.17
CA THR A 3 -9.86 8.70 0.71
C THR A 3 -9.86 7.33 0.01
N LEU A 4 -9.06 6.37 0.48
CA LEU A 4 -9.04 5.01 -0.09
C LEU A 4 -10.38 4.29 0.09
N ASN A 5 -11.00 4.38 1.27
CA ASN A 5 -12.29 3.71 1.53
C ASN A 5 -13.39 4.12 0.55
N SER A 6 -13.41 5.39 0.14
CA SER A 6 -14.45 5.92 -0.76
C SER A 6 -14.39 5.37 -2.20
N VAL A 7 -13.33 4.63 -2.55
CA VAL A 7 -13.22 3.94 -3.86
C VAL A 7 -13.25 2.42 -3.71
N GLY A 8 -13.66 1.91 -2.54
CA GLY A 8 -13.70 0.46 -2.26
C GLY A 8 -12.40 -0.12 -1.69
N ILE A 9 -11.36 0.70 -1.49
CA ILE A 9 -10.09 0.25 -0.90
C ILE A 9 -10.16 0.42 0.62
N GLY A 10 -10.61 -0.64 1.29
CA GLY A 10 -10.70 -0.73 2.74
C GLY A 10 -10.50 -2.15 3.25
N GLY A 11 -10.97 -2.40 4.48
CA GLY A 11 -10.79 -3.68 5.16
C GLY A 11 -9.34 -3.93 5.59
N PHE A 12 -8.60 -2.85 5.89
CA PHE A 12 -7.27 -2.96 6.47
C PHE A 12 -7.32 -3.65 7.84
N PRO A 13 -6.26 -4.38 8.23
CA PRO A 13 -6.13 -4.93 9.57
C PRO A 13 -6.27 -3.84 10.64
N ARG A 14 -6.76 -4.22 11.83
CA ARG A 14 -6.97 -3.27 12.94
C ARG A 14 -5.69 -2.56 13.34
N GLU A 15 -4.56 -3.25 13.23
CA GLU A 15 -3.25 -2.74 13.61
C GLU A 15 -2.33 -2.72 12.38
N VAL A 16 -2.13 -1.52 11.86
CA VAL A 16 -1.11 -1.22 10.86
C VAL A 16 -0.12 -0.27 11.52
N GLY A 17 1.10 -0.76 11.78
CA GLY A 17 2.14 0.05 12.40
C GLY A 17 2.57 1.17 11.46
N ILE A 18 2.67 2.41 11.95
CA ILE A 18 3.23 3.53 11.19
C ILE A 18 4.44 4.07 11.95
N ARG A 19 5.53 4.29 11.23
CA ARG A 19 6.81 4.80 11.75
C ARG A 19 7.32 5.90 10.84
N LEU A 20 7.46 7.11 11.38
CA LEU A 20 8.19 8.17 10.71
C LEU A 20 9.69 7.93 10.89
N VAL A 21 10.44 7.90 9.80
CA VAL A 21 11.87 7.58 9.77
C VAL A 21 12.66 8.62 8.99
N ASP A 22 13.94 8.77 9.31
CA ASP A 22 14.86 9.53 8.45
C ASP A 22 15.38 8.70 7.27
N ARG A 23 16.10 9.38 6.36
CA ARG A 23 16.70 8.78 5.17
C ARG A 23 17.66 7.64 5.50
N TYR A 24 18.46 7.77 6.56
CA TYR A 24 19.42 6.74 6.95
C TYR A 24 18.70 5.47 7.42
N GLN A 25 17.69 5.61 8.27
CA GLN A 25 16.83 4.53 8.72
C GLN A 25 16.10 3.86 7.55
N LEU A 26 15.53 4.63 6.63
CA LEU A 26 14.81 4.10 5.47
C LEU A 26 15.74 3.30 4.55
N ASN A 27 16.91 3.84 4.22
CA ASN A 27 17.92 3.15 3.40
C ASN A 27 18.42 1.86 4.08
N ARG A 28 18.56 1.86 5.40
CA ARG A 28 18.90 0.64 6.15
C ARG A 28 17.79 -0.40 6.12
N LEU A 29 16.53 0.03 6.21
CA LEU A 29 15.37 -0.86 6.19
C LEU A 29 15.12 -1.48 4.82
N SER A 30 15.51 -0.79 3.75
CA SER A 30 15.39 -1.26 2.36
C SER A 30 16.59 -2.08 1.86
N LYS A 31 17.72 -2.06 2.59
CA LYS A 31 18.91 -2.83 2.22
C LYS A 31 18.60 -4.33 2.11
N GLY A 32 18.98 -4.93 0.98
CA GLY A 32 18.79 -6.36 0.71
C GLY A 32 17.39 -6.72 0.20
N LEU A 33 16.49 -5.74 0.03
CA LEU A 33 15.26 -5.95 -0.73
C LEU A 33 15.59 -5.79 -2.22
N SER A 34 15.16 -6.73 -3.07
CA SER A 34 15.26 -6.65 -4.54
C SER A 34 14.28 -5.63 -5.10
N LEU A 35 14.41 -4.39 -4.66
CA LEU A 35 13.60 -3.26 -5.07
C LEU A 35 14.35 -2.48 -6.14
N HIS A 36 13.64 -2.03 -7.17
CA HIS A 36 14.16 -1.03 -8.09
C HIS A 36 14.20 0.30 -7.31
N ILE A 37 15.36 0.72 -6.80
CA ILE A 37 15.48 1.93 -5.98
C ILE A 37 16.54 2.83 -6.59
N ASN A 38 16.12 3.91 -7.26
CA ASN A 38 17.02 4.96 -7.75
C ASN A 38 17.30 6.04 -6.67
N GLY A 39 17.37 5.65 -5.40
CA GLY A 39 17.59 6.58 -4.26
C GLY A 39 16.40 7.43 -3.83
N GLU A 40 15.28 7.38 -4.56
CA GLU A 40 14.10 8.24 -4.39
C GLU A 40 13.08 7.75 -3.35
N MET A 41 13.23 6.53 -2.81
CA MET A 41 12.23 5.89 -1.93
C MET A 41 11.76 6.82 -0.79
N ARG A 42 10.45 7.05 -0.65
CA ARG A 42 9.89 7.92 0.40
C ARG A 42 9.01 7.17 1.41
N GLY A 43 8.68 5.92 1.10
CA GLY A 43 7.94 5.00 1.95
C GLY A 43 8.46 3.58 1.79
N LEU A 44 8.14 2.72 2.76
CA LEU A 44 8.36 1.28 2.68
C LEU A 44 7.32 0.55 3.52
N THR A 45 6.66 -0.44 2.92
CA THR A 45 5.80 -1.39 3.62
C THR A 45 6.54 -2.68 3.89
N LYS A 46 6.57 -3.11 5.16
CA LYS A 46 6.97 -4.46 5.56
C LYS A 46 5.76 -5.23 6.03
N SER A 47 5.48 -6.34 5.36
CA SER A 47 4.42 -7.28 5.71
C SER A 47 5.04 -8.62 6.10
N VAL A 48 4.63 -9.17 7.23
CA VAL A 48 5.02 -10.49 7.72
C VAL A 48 3.76 -11.30 7.89
N GLU A 49 3.74 -12.53 7.37
CA GLU A 49 2.65 -13.48 7.61
C GLU A 49 3.09 -14.58 8.56
N THR A 50 2.14 -15.07 9.36
CA THR A 50 2.30 -16.30 10.13
C THR A 50 1.48 -17.39 9.46
N LEU A 51 2.14 -18.53 9.22
CA LEU A 51 1.55 -19.68 8.56
C LEU A 51 1.35 -20.82 9.58
N GLU A 52 0.16 -21.43 9.56
CA GLU A 52 -0.11 -22.71 10.23
C GLU A 52 -0.62 -23.70 9.19
N GLY A 53 0.04 -24.87 9.07
CA GLY A 53 -0.33 -25.88 8.07
C GLY A 53 -0.31 -25.34 6.62
N GLY A 54 0.59 -24.41 6.31
CA GLY A 54 0.71 -23.78 5.00
C GLY A 54 -0.38 -22.73 4.68
N LYS A 55 -1.26 -22.40 5.63
CA LYS A 55 -2.28 -21.36 5.48
C LYS A 55 -1.94 -20.15 6.32
N ARG A 56 -2.15 -18.94 5.79
CA ARG A 56 -1.98 -17.70 6.54
C ARG A 56 -3.04 -17.59 7.63
N VAL A 57 -2.59 -17.48 8.88
CA VAL A 57 -3.46 -17.31 10.06
C VAL A 57 -3.36 -15.92 10.68
N ASP A 58 -2.27 -15.21 10.44
CA ASP A 58 -2.06 -13.84 10.90
C ASP A 58 -1.16 -13.06 9.93
N SER A 59 -1.26 -11.74 9.97
CA SER A 59 -0.39 -10.82 9.25
C SER A 59 -0.12 -9.57 10.06
N LYS A 60 1.11 -9.06 9.94
CA LYS A 60 1.55 -7.81 10.59
C LYS A 60 2.16 -6.90 9.55
N HIS A 61 1.75 -5.64 9.59
CA HIS A 61 2.21 -4.60 8.68
C HIS A 61 2.88 -3.46 9.43
N THR A 62 4.00 -3.00 8.91
CA THR A 62 4.63 -1.75 9.34
C THR A 62 4.98 -0.91 8.13
N LEU A 63 4.51 0.33 8.13
CA LEU A 63 4.75 1.35 7.13
C LEU A 63 5.79 2.31 7.69
N TYR A 64 6.88 2.47 6.96
CA TYR A 64 7.96 3.41 7.28
C TYR A 64 7.87 4.57 6.31
N LEU A 65 7.58 5.78 6.80
CA LEU A 65 7.42 6.96 5.97
C LEU A 65 8.55 7.95 6.25
N LEU A 66 9.12 8.54 5.21
CA LEU A 66 10.14 9.57 5.37
C LEU A 66 9.56 10.79 6.10
N LYS A 67 10.21 11.20 7.19
CA LYS A 67 9.80 12.35 8.00
C LYS A 67 10.16 13.69 7.35
N HIS A 68 9.51 14.76 7.80
CA HIS A 68 9.71 16.15 7.34
C HIS A 68 9.28 16.43 5.88
N LEU A 69 8.35 15.63 5.36
CA LEU A 69 7.70 15.91 4.08
C LEU A 69 6.45 16.79 4.26
N PRO A 70 6.06 17.57 3.24
CA PRO A 70 4.79 18.29 3.26
C PRO A 70 3.61 17.34 3.47
N ALA A 71 2.59 17.80 4.22
CA ALA A 71 1.47 16.95 4.64
C ALA A 71 0.76 16.25 3.47
N LEU A 72 0.58 16.95 2.35
CA LEU A 72 -0.03 16.37 1.14
C LEU A 72 0.80 15.20 0.59
N GLU A 73 2.12 15.37 0.52
CA GLU A 73 3.02 14.33 0.02
C GLU A 73 3.06 13.13 0.97
N LEU A 74 3.15 13.39 2.28
CA LEU A 74 3.11 12.34 3.30
C LEU A 74 1.81 11.53 3.24
N GLU A 75 0.68 12.18 3.00
CA GLU A 75 -0.61 11.52 2.82
C GLU A 75 -0.67 10.69 1.53
N GLY A 76 -0.06 11.17 0.45
CA GLY A 76 0.11 10.41 -0.79
C GLY A 76 0.92 9.14 -0.54
N ILE A 77 2.10 9.28 0.07
CA ILE A 77 2.97 8.15 0.41
C ILE A 77 2.23 7.16 1.33
N LEU A 78 1.53 7.64 2.35
CA LEU A 78 0.72 6.78 3.21
C LEU A 78 -0.34 6.01 2.41
N ALA A 79 -0.99 6.66 1.44
CA ALA A 79 -1.95 5.99 0.57
C ALA A 79 -1.27 4.91 -0.28
N HIS A 80 -0.12 5.21 -0.89
CA HIS A 80 0.68 4.25 -1.66
C HIS A 80 1.07 3.03 -0.81
N GLU A 81 1.60 3.25 0.39
CA GLU A 81 2.01 2.15 1.28
C GLU A 81 0.82 1.32 1.77
N LEU A 82 -0.33 1.94 2.03
CA LEU A 82 -1.56 1.21 2.35
C LEU A 82 -2.05 0.36 1.16
N MET A 83 -1.79 0.74 -0.08
CA MET A 83 -2.14 -0.09 -1.25
C MET A 83 -1.34 -1.40 -1.27
N HIS A 84 -0.06 -1.39 -0.85
CA HIS A 84 0.70 -2.62 -0.65
C HIS A 84 0.08 -3.53 0.40
N VAL A 85 -0.36 -2.97 1.53
CA VAL A 85 -1.10 -3.72 2.56
C VAL A 85 -2.38 -4.33 1.97
N TRP A 86 -3.14 -3.55 1.19
CA TRP A 86 -4.38 -4.01 0.57
C TRP A 86 -4.15 -5.21 -0.37
N LEU A 87 -3.11 -5.15 -1.21
CA LEU A 87 -2.72 -6.25 -2.11
C LEU A 87 -2.28 -7.49 -1.33
N PHE A 88 -1.45 -7.30 -0.29
CA PHE A 88 -0.93 -8.40 0.54
C PHE A 88 -2.06 -9.16 1.24
N GLU A 89 -2.99 -8.42 1.86
CA GLU A 89 -4.12 -8.99 2.59
C GLU A 89 -5.07 -9.77 1.67
N ARG A 90 -5.17 -9.37 0.40
CA ARG A 90 -5.94 -10.08 -0.63
C ARG A 90 -5.18 -11.19 -1.35
N GLN A 91 -3.90 -11.40 -1.04
CA GLN A 91 -3.03 -12.36 -1.74
C GLN A 91 -3.02 -12.13 -3.25
N VAL A 92 -3.16 -10.87 -3.68
CA VAL A 92 -3.15 -10.49 -5.09
C VAL A 92 -1.76 -10.74 -5.66
N ARG A 93 -1.70 -11.48 -6.78
CA ARG A 93 -0.45 -11.78 -7.48
C ARG A 93 -0.40 -10.98 -8.77
N LEU A 94 0.58 -10.08 -8.84
CA LEU A 94 0.83 -9.17 -9.95
C LEU A 94 2.34 -9.10 -10.19
N SER A 95 2.75 -8.64 -11.37
CA SER A 95 4.15 -8.27 -11.60
C SER A 95 4.54 -7.06 -10.74
N LEU A 96 5.84 -6.88 -10.46
CA LEU A 96 6.33 -5.72 -9.70
C LEU A 96 5.85 -4.39 -10.30
N ARG A 97 5.90 -4.27 -11.64
CA ARG A 97 5.41 -3.10 -12.36
C ARG A 97 3.91 -2.84 -12.13
N GLU A 98 3.10 -3.89 -12.07
CA GLU A 98 1.66 -3.76 -11.81
C GLU A 98 1.38 -3.43 -10.34
N ILE A 99 2.14 -4.01 -9.40
CA ILE A 99 2.06 -3.70 -7.96
C ILE A 99 2.35 -2.22 -7.74
N GLU A 100 3.52 -1.73 -8.16
CA GLU A 100 3.91 -0.32 -7.99
C GLU A 100 2.97 0.62 -8.73
N GLY A 101 2.52 0.21 -9.92
CA GLY A 101 1.53 0.95 -10.68
C GLY A 101 0.20 1.12 -9.95
N PHE A 102 -0.30 0.05 -9.33
CA PHE A 102 -1.53 0.08 -8.56
C PHE A 102 -1.35 0.94 -7.30
N CYS A 103 -0.23 0.77 -6.58
CA CYS A 103 0.07 1.58 -5.41
C CYS A 103 0.16 3.08 -5.74
N ASN A 104 0.71 3.44 -6.90
CA ASN A 104 0.72 4.81 -7.40
C ASN A 104 -0.68 5.38 -7.73
N LEU A 105 -1.71 4.55 -7.92
CA LEU A 105 -3.09 5.06 -7.97
C LEU A 105 -3.55 5.62 -6.61
N GLY A 106 -2.96 5.16 -5.50
CA GLY A 106 -3.16 5.74 -4.17
C GLY A 106 -2.66 7.19 -4.10
N ASN A 107 -1.45 7.45 -4.60
CA ASN A 107 -0.90 8.80 -4.76
C ASN A 107 -1.84 9.67 -5.60
N TYR A 108 -2.19 9.19 -6.79
CA TYR A 108 -3.11 9.87 -7.72
C TYR A 108 -4.43 10.24 -7.04
N LEU A 109 -5.04 9.32 -6.29
CA LEU A 109 -6.34 9.54 -5.64
C LEU A 109 -6.27 10.64 -4.58
N VAL A 110 -5.19 10.68 -3.79
CA VAL A 110 -4.97 11.72 -2.77
C VAL A 110 -4.80 13.08 -3.44
N PHE A 111 -3.87 13.18 -4.38
CA PHE A 111 -3.54 14.46 -5.02
C PHE A 111 -4.70 15.01 -5.84
N SER A 112 -5.45 14.15 -6.55
CA SER A 112 -6.62 14.57 -7.34
C SER A 112 -7.76 15.14 -6.50
N ARG A 113 -7.82 14.81 -5.20
CA ARG A 113 -8.88 15.28 -4.29
C ARG A 113 -8.52 16.51 -3.49
N LYS A 114 -7.28 16.98 -3.60
CA LYS A 114 -6.78 18.16 -2.87
C LYS A 114 -6.12 19.14 -3.85
N PRO A 115 -6.91 19.77 -4.74
CA PRO A 115 -6.37 20.66 -5.76
C PRO A 115 -5.52 21.77 -5.13
N SER A 116 -4.28 21.87 -5.57
CA SER A 116 -3.30 22.89 -5.17
C SER A 116 -2.15 22.89 -6.17
N PRO A 117 -1.34 23.95 -6.26
CA PRO A 117 -0.16 23.95 -7.12
C PRO A 117 0.77 22.76 -6.84
N MET A 118 0.92 22.40 -5.56
CA MET A 118 1.69 21.23 -5.14
C MET A 118 1.07 19.92 -5.63
N ALA A 119 -0.25 19.75 -5.51
CA ALA A 119 -0.94 18.56 -6.02
C ALA A 119 -0.79 18.43 -7.54
N SER A 120 -0.92 19.53 -8.29
CA SER A 120 -0.72 19.55 -9.74
C SER A 120 0.71 19.15 -10.12
N TYR A 121 1.70 19.64 -9.37
CA TYR A 121 3.09 19.25 -9.56
C TYR A 121 3.32 17.76 -9.30
N LEU A 122 2.81 17.23 -8.18
CA LEU A 122 2.93 15.80 -7.83
C LEU A 122 2.22 14.88 -8.84
N LEU A 123 1.02 15.26 -9.30
CA LEU A 123 0.29 14.53 -10.35
C LEU A 123 1.06 14.52 -11.68
N LYS A 124 1.65 15.66 -12.05
CA LYS A 124 2.51 15.75 -13.23
C LYS A 124 3.71 14.82 -13.10
N ASN A 125 4.38 14.79 -11.95
CA ASN A 125 5.52 13.91 -11.71
C ASN A 125 5.16 12.42 -11.87
N LEU A 126 4.01 11.97 -11.34
CA LEU A 126 3.54 10.59 -11.57
C LEU A 126 3.42 10.26 -13.07
N GLN A 127 2.92 11.21 -13.87
CA GLN A 127 2.69 11.01 -15.29
C GLN A 127 3.99 10.95 -16.11
N ILE A 128 4.96 11.79 -15.78
CA ILE A 128 6.20 11.97 -16.56
C ILE A 128 7.37 11.12 -16.06
N ASP A 129 7.25 10.45 -14.91
CA ASP A 129 8.26 9.52 -14.38
C ASP A 129 8.62 8.46 -15.43
N ASP A 130 9.88 8.43 -15.84
CA ASP A 130 10.39 7.58 -16.91
C ASP A 130 10.81 6.19 -16.40
N ASP A 131 10.80 5.95 -15.08
CA ASP A 131 11.09 4.63 -14.52
C ASP A 131 10.10 3.59 -15.08
N PRO A 132 10.59 2.47 -15.65
CA PRO A 132 9.74 1.49 -16.31
C PRO A 132 8.79 0.74 -15.34
N ILE A 133 9.15 0.67 -14.07
CA ILE A 133 8.40 -0.02 -13.01
C ILE A 133 7.44 0.96 -12.35
N TYR A 134 7.91 2.10 -11.84
CA TYR A 134 7.05 3.03 -11.10
C TYR A 134 6.21 3.90 -12.02
N GLY A 135 6.82 4.75 -12.85
CA GLY A 135 6.11 5.60 -13.80
C GLY A 135 5.42 4.79 -14.90
N GLY A 136 6.12 3.80 -15.45
CA GLY A 136 5.59 2.88 -16.46
C GLY A 136 4.47 1.99 -15.93
N GLY A 137 4.52 1.59 -14.65
CA GLY A 137 3.45 0.90 -13.95
C GLY A 137 2.25 1.81 -13.68
N TYR A 138 2.49 3.03 -13.23
CA TYR A 138 1.44 4.02 -12.98
C TYR A 138 0.63 4.29 -14.25
N ARG A 139 1.29 4.59 -15.38
CA ARG A 139 0.59 4.83 -16.66
C ARG A 139 -0.24 3.63 -17.10
N LEU A 140 0.27 2.41 -16.91
CA LEU A 140 -0.44 1.18 -17.21
C LEU A 140 -1.73 1.06 -16.37
N MET A 141 -1.62 1.20 -15.05
CA MET A 141 -2.74 1.06 -14.13
C MET A 141 -3.71 2.25 -14.23
N ARG A 142 -3.23 3.45 -14.51
CA ARG A 142 -4.06 4.64 -14.75
C ARG A 142 -4.95 4.46 -15.97
N LYS A 143 -4.41 3.91 -17.07
CA LYS A 143 -5.18 3.57 -18.28
C LYS A 143 -6.27 2.53 -17.98
N GLN A 144 -5.97 1.52 -17.16
CA GLN A 144 -6.99 0.55 -16.75
C GLN A 144 -8.06 1.21 -15.88
N LEU A 145 -7.67 2.07 -14.94
CA LEU A 145 -8.60 2.82 -14.10
C LEU A 145 -9.52 3.72 -14.94
N ASP A 146 -8.99 4.41 -15.96
CA ASP A 146 -9.78 5.24 -16.87
C ASP A 146 -10.81 4.44 -17.66
N SER A 147 -10.45 3.24 -18.09
CA SER A 147 -11.33 2.38 -18.88
C SER A 147 -12.40 1.67 -18.04
N LEU A 148 -12.09 1.31 -16.80
CA LEU A 148 -12.91 0.41 -15.98
C LEU A 148 -13.65 1.13 -14.85
N GLY A 149 -13.10 2.25 -14.36
CA GLY A 149 -13.44 2.78 -13.05
C GLY A 149 -12.89 1.92 -11.91
N TRP A 150 -12.97 2.45 -10.69
CA TRP A 150 -12.40 1.79 -9.50
C TRP A 150 -13.03 0.44 -9.22
N GLU A 151 -14.36 0.33 -9.24
CA GLU A 151 -15.08 -0.90 -8.90
C GLU A 151 -14.62 -2.09 -9.74
N LYS A 152 -14.73 -1.98 -11.07
CA LYS A 152 -14.31 -3.04 -12.00
C LYS A 152 -12.80 -3.30 -12.00
N LEU A 153 -11.99 -2.28 -11.76
CA LEU A 153 -10.55 -2.47 -11.60
C LEU A 153 -10.26 -3.34 -10.37
N LEU A 154 -10.89 -3.07 -9.23
CA LEU A 154 -10.69 -3.85 -8.01
C LEU A 154 -11.20 -5.28 -8.15
N GLU A 155 -12.34 -5.50 -8.81
CA GLU A 155 -12.85 -6.84 -9.13
C GLU A 155 -11.85 -7.65 -9.96
N LYS A 156 -11.21 -7.01 -10.94
CA LYS A 156 -10.20 -7.64 -11.79
C LYS A 156 -8.95 -8.09 -11.01
N LEU A 157 -8.57 -7.36 -9.96
CA LEU A 157 -7.35 -7.64 -9.18
C LEU A 157 -7.50 -8.84 -8.23
N GLY A 158 -8.70 -9.38 -8.08
CA GLY A 158 -8.98 -10.58 -7.30
C GLY A 158 -9.97 -10.33 -6.16
N PRO A 159 -10.62 -11.39 -5.65
CA PRO A 159 -11.72 -11.27 -4.71
C PRO A 159 -11.28 -10.63 -3.39
N VAL A 160 -12.17 -9.85 -2.78
CA VAL A 160 -12.08 -9.46 -1.37
C VAL A 160 -12.07 -10.76 -0.55
N PRO A 161 -11.05 -11.05 0.29
CA PRO A 161 -11.13 -12.18 1.18
C PRO A 161 -12.36 -11.99 2.06
N VAL A 162 -13.28 -12.93 1.94
CA VAL A 162 -14.43 -13.07 2.84
C VAL A 162 -13.85 -13.10 4.25
N SER A 163 -14.33 -12.18 5.08
CA SER A 163 -13.96 -11.97 6.47
C SER A 163 -13.48 -13.25 7.15
N ILE A 164 -12.25 -13.24 7.68
CA ILE A 164 -11.79 -14.25 8.63
C ILE A 164 -12.82 -14.30 9.77
N PRO A 165 -13.42 -15.47 10.07
CA PRO A 165 -14.39 -15.56 11.15
C PRO A 165 -13.70 -15.13 12.45
N LYS A 166 -14.34 -14.24 13.20
CA LYS A 166 -13.91 -13.84 14.55
C LYS A 166 -13.77 -15.12 15.39
N LYS A 167 -12.56 -15.67 15.52
CA LYS A 167 -12.30 -16.65 16.58
C LYS A 167 -12.47 -15.90 17.90
N LYS A 168 -13.61 -16.14 18.57
CA LYS A 168 -13.76 -15.86 20.00
C LYS A 168 -12.64 -16.61 20.70
N PHE A 169 -11.62 -15.90 21.18
CA PHE A 169 -10.72 -16.46 22.17
C PHE A 169 -11.52 -16.65 23.46
N ARG A 170 -11.94 -17.89 23.71
CA ARG A 170 -12.39 -18.35 25.01
C ARG A 170 -11.10 -18.58 25.81
N PHE A 171 -10.81 -17.70 26.77
CA PHE A 171 -9.73 -17.93 27.73
C PHE A 171 -10.03 -19.25 28.45
N LEU A 172 -9.20 -20.27 28.21
CA LEU A 172 -9.06 -21.41 29.10
C LEU A 172 -8.06 -20.96 30.17
N LEU A 173 -8.59 -20.60 31.34
CA LEU A 173 -7.83 -20.57 32.58
C LEU A 173 -7.34 -22.00 32.83
N PHE A 174 -6.03 -22.21 32.77
CA PHE A 174 -5.43 -23.38 33.39
C PHE A 174 -5.27 -23.07 34.88
N GLU A 175 -6.06 -23.76 35.69
CA GLU A 175 -5.66 -24.10 37.05
C GLU A 175 -4.35 -24.92 36.98
N ASN A 176 -3.42 -24.62 37.89
CA ASN A 176 -2.74 -25.60 38.74
C ASN A 176 -1.59 -24.91 39.51
N LYS A 177 -1.82 -24.65 40.79
CA LYS A 177 -1.11 -25.28 41.92
C LYS A 177 -1.78 -24.90 43.24
#